data_AF-A0A1Q9UVQ8-F1
#
_entry.id   AF-A0A1Q9UVQ8-F1
#
_cell.length_a   1.000
_cell.length_b   1.000
_cell.length_c   1.000
_cell.angle_alpha   90.00
_cell.angle_beta   90.00
_cell.angle_gamma   90.00
#
_symmetry.space_group_name_H-M   'P 1'
#
loop_
_entity.id
_entity.type
_entity.pdbx_description
1 polymer ?
#
loop_
_entity_poly.entity_id
_entity_poly.type
_entity_poly.pdbx_seq_one_letter_code
_entity_poly.pdbx_strand_id
1 'polypeptide(L)'
;MERVRIQVDRLCWVGITLGLAFTMTNVQHFAAAGSPAWSLPWLAAWLLDPTVSLVLIAILRAEQVTARYGVAMGPWVRRAKWFTLGATYVMNTWSSFATGSWSGIVLHSVPPLLVFMAAEAVTDLRDRLTLVASIAGTQTPEVTPAPETAAAANATKDSASAAGRRKLFADYLADARRAWTPDVEVTPAWVRKTTGCSRGLSSRLASALTAEITEQEGSS
;
A
#
# COMPACT_ATOMS: atom_id res chain seq x y z
N MET A 1 11.51 -12.14 -6.65
CA MET A 1 10.99 -11.15 -5.67
C MET A 1 9.47 -11.06 -5.66
N GLU A 2 8.80 -10.88 -6.80
CA GLU A 2 7.33 -10.72 -6.83
C GLU A 2 6.54 -11.94 -6.30
N ARG A 3 6.91 -13.16 -6.69
CA ARG A 3 6.27 -14.38 -6.15
C ARG A 3 6.40 -14.53 -4.63
N VAL A 4 7.56 -14.17 -4.08
CA VAL A 4 7.83 -14.22 -2.63
C VAL A 4 6.95 -13.19 -1.90
N ARG A 5 6.78 -11.99 -2.46
CA ARG A 5 5.90 -10.95 -1.90
C ARG A 5 4.44 -11.40 -1.86
N ILE A 6 3.94 -11.96 -2.96
CA ILE A 6 2.57 -12.48 -3.04
C ILE A 6 2.37 -13.64 -2.06
N GLN A 7 3.34 -14.54 -1.92
CA GLN A 7 3.26 -15.64 -0.96
C GLN A 7 3.23 -15.15 0.48
N VAL A 8 4.09 -14.18 0.84
CA VAL A 8 4.13 -13.59 2.19
C VAL A 8 2.81 -12.86 2.50
N ASP A 9 2.30 -12.06 1.56
CA ASP A 9 1.01 -11.37 1.72
C ASP A 9 -0.14 -12.39 1.91
N ARG A 10 -0.19 -13.46 1.11
CA ARG A 10 -1.19 -14.52 1.27
C ARG A 10 -1.08 -15.23 2.62
N LEU A 11 0.12 -15.59 3.07
CA LEU A 11 0.32 -16.22 4.38
C LEU A 11 -0.16 -15.29 5.51
N CYS A 12 0.14 -14.00 5.39
CA CYS A 12 -0.27 -13.01 6.37
C CYS A 12 -1.80 -12.86 6.41
N TRP A 13 -2.45 -12.76 5.25
CA TRP A 13 -3.91 -12.73 5.16
C TRP A 13 -4.56 -14.00 5.70
N VAL A 14 -4.01 -15.17 5.39
CA VAL A 14 -4.51 -16.44 5.95
C VAL A 14 -4.39 -16.44 7.47
N GLY A 15 -3.24 -16.01 8.02
CA GLY A 15 -3.05 -15.91 9.47
C GLY A 15 -4.04 -14.94 10.14
N ILE A 16 -4.27 -13.78 9.52
CA ILE A 16 -5.27 -12.80 10.00
C ILE A 16 -6.67 -13.41 9.98
N THR A 17 -7.09 -14.04 8.87
CA THR A 17 -8.42 -14.64 8.76
C THR A 17 -8.63 -15.77 9.76
N LEU A 18 -7.63 -16.64 9.94
CA LEU A 18 -7.71 -17.74 10.92
C LEU A 18 -7.76 -17.22 12.35
N GLY A 19 -6.92 -16.24 12.68
CA GLY A 19 -6.92 -15.61 14.01
C GLY A 19 -8.26 -14.92 14.31
N LEU A 20 -8.82 -14.22 13.33
CA LEU A 20 -10.15 -13.59 13.45
C LEU A 20 -11.28 -14.61 13.59
N ALA A 21 -11.24 -15.71 12.84
CA ALA A 21 -12.24 -16.77 12.99
C ALA A 21 -12.20 -17.40 14.38
N PHE A 22 -11.00 -17.55 14.95
CA PHE A 22 -10.82 -18.04 16.31
C PHE A 22 -11.38 -17.05 17.35
N THR A 23 -11.01 -15.77 17.28
CA THR A 23 -11.52 -14.75 18.22
C THR A 23 -13.04 -14.61 18.12
N MET A 24 -13.56 -14.61 16.89
CA MET A 24 -14.99 -14.56 16.61
C MET A 24 -15.74 -15.74 17.24
N THR A 25 -15.21 -16.96 17.16
CA THR A 25 -15.86 -18.14 17.76
C THR A 25 -15.94 -18.04 19.29
N ASN A 26 -14.88 -17.54 19.91
CA ASN A 26 -14.83 -17.39 21.37
C ASN A 26 -15.74 -16.26 21.87
N VAL A 27 -15.73 -15.11 21.18
CA VAL A 27 -16.66 -14.00 21.45
C VAL A 27 -18.09 -14.44 21.21
N GLN A 28 -18.34 -15.22 20.16
CA GLN A 28 -19.67 -15.75 19.88
C GLN A 28 -20.16 -16.65 21.01
N HIS A 29 -19.33 -17.59 21.47
CA HIS A 29 -19.70 -18.49 22.56
C HIS A 29 -20.04 -17.72 23.84
N PHE A 30 -19.26 -16.68 24.14
CA PHE A 30 -19.50 -15.80 25.29
C PHE A 30 -20.77 -14.94 25.12
N ALA A 31 -20.92 -14.25 23.99
CA ALA A 31 -22.01 -13.31 23.75
C ALA A 31 -23.36 -14.00 23.47
N ALA A 32 -23.35 -15.22 22.93
CA ALA A 32 -24.57 -16.01 22.76
C ALA A 32 -25.14 -16.45 24.11
N ALA A 33 -24.32 -16.64 25.15
CA ALA A 33 -24.75 -16.91 26.53
C ALA A 33 -25.85 -18.00 26.65
N GLY A 34 -25.75 -19.07 25.85
CA GLY A 34 -26.74 -20.15 25.82
C GLY A 34 -27.97 -19.91 24.93
N SER A 35 -27.97 -18.86 24.10
CA SER A 35 -29.04 -18.58 23.14
C SER A 35 -29.24 -19.74 22.15
N PRO A 36 -30.49 -20.04 21.75
CA PRO A 36 -30.77 -21.08 20.77
C PRO A 36 -30.04 -20.83 19.45
N ALA A 37 -29.54 -21.89 18.82
CA ALA A 37 -28.97 -21.80 17.47
C ALA A 37 -29.98 -21.15 16.52
N TRP A 38 -29.50 -20.27 15.63
CA TRP A 38 -30.31 -19.50 14.66
C TRP A 38 -31.23 -18.42 15.24
N SER A 39 -31.19 -18.16 16.54
CA SER A 39 -31.85 -17.00 17.12
C SER A 39 -31.15 -15.69 16.74
N LEU A 40 -31.88 -14.56 16.78
CA LEU A 40 -31.30 -13.23 16.53
C LEU A 40 -30.09 -12.92 17.43
N PRO A 41 -30.11 -13.20 18.75
CA PRO A 41 -28.94 -13.01 19.61
C PRO A 41 -27.76 -13.90 19.23
N TRP A 42 -28.00 -15.15 18.81
CA TRP A 42 -26.96 -16.06 18.36
C TRP A 42 -26.27 -15.55 17.08
N LEU A 43 -27.04 -15.00 16.14
CA LEU A 43 -26.51 -14.36 14.93
C LEU A 43 -25.80 -13.04 15.23
N ALA A 44 -26.35 -12.22 16.12
CA ALA A 44 -25.73 -10.96 16.52
C ALA A 44 -24.37 -11.16 17.21
N ALA A 45 -24.22 -12.24 17.99
CA ALA A 45 -22.98 -12.62 18.64
C ALA A 45 -21.84 -12.88 17.63
N TRP A 46 -22.14 -13.40 16.43
CA TRP A 46 -21.16 -13.57 15.35
C TRP A 46 -20.65 -12.25 14.77
N LEU A 47 -21.40 -11.15 14.89
CA LEU A 47 -21.08 -9.85 14.30
C LEU A 47 -20.25 -8.94 15.22
N LEU A 48 -20.23 -9.21 16.52
CA LEU A 48 -19.54 -8.36 17.51
C LEU A 48 -18.04 -8.23 17.19
N ASP A 49 -17.33 -9.35 17.10
CA ASP A 49 -15.88 -9.36 16.90
C ASP A 49 -15.43 -8.83 15.51
N PRO A 50 -16.10 -9.19 14.40
CA PRO A 50 -15.83 -8.59 13.09
C PRO A 50 -16.00 -7.08 13.05
N THR A 51 -17.02 -6.55 13.73
CA THR A 51 -17.30 -5.11 13.72
C THR A 51 -16.15 -4.35 14.36
N VAL A 52 -15.69 -4.81 15.52
CA VAL A 52 -14.53 -4.22 16.23
C VAL A 52 -13.27 -4.32 15.37
N SER A 53 -13.04 -5.47 14.74
CA SER A 53 -11.88 -5.70 13.86
C SER A 53 -11.89 -4.81 12.61
N LEU A 54 -13.05 -4.62 11.98
CA LEU A 54 -13.21 -3.73 10.83
C LEU A 54 -12.98 -2.27 11.20
N VAL A 55 -13.48 -1.84 12.36
CA VAL A 55 -13.22 -0.49 12.89
C VAL A 55 -11.73 -0.29 13.12
N LEU A 56 -11.04 -1.27 13.71
CA LEU A 56 -9.59 -1.22 13.89
C LEU A 56 -8.85 -1.11 12.55
N ILE A 57 -9.18 -1.96 11.58
CA ILE A 57 -8.59 -1.91 10.23
C ILE A 57 -8.85 -0.55 9.56
N ALA A 58 -10.04 0.03 9.74
CA ALA A 58 -10.39 1.34 9.21
C ALA A 58 -9.54 2.45 9.85
N ILE A 59 -9.35 2.41 11.17
CA ILE A 59 -8.48 3.35 11.90
C ILE A 59 -7.03 3.23 11.41
N LEU A 60 -6.51 2.00 11.30
CA LEU A 60 -5.16 1.74 10.78
C LEU A 60 -5.01 2.29 9.35
N ARG A 61 -6.00 2.05 8.50
CA ARG A 61 -6.01 2.57 7.13
C ARG A 61 -6.06 4.10 7.10
N ALA A 62 -6.85 4.72 7.97
CA ALA A 62 -6.96 6.18 8.06
C ALA A 62 -5.62 6.81 8.48
N GLU A 63 -4.91 6.21 9.43
CA GLU A 63 -3.55 6.65 9.81
C GLU A 63 -2.59 6.58 8.62
N GLN A 64 -2.55 5.44 7.91
CA GLN A 64 -1.62 5.28 6.78
C GLN A 64 -1.91 6.26 5.66
N VAL A 65 -3.19 6.47 5.34
CA VAL A 65 -3.59 7.48 4.34
C VAL A 65 -3.13 8.87 4.78
N THR A 66 -3.31 9.23 6.04
CA THR A 66 -2.97 10.56 6.57
C THR A 66 -1.44 10.75 6.65
N ALA A 67 -0.70 9.70 7.01
CA ALA A 67 0.77 9.70 7.03
C ALA A 67 1.36 9.93 5.62
N ARG A 68 0.72 9.41 4.57
CA ARG A 68 1.11 9.66 3.16
C ARG A 68 0.99 11.14 2.76
N TYR A 69 0.15 11.93 3.44
CA TYR A 69 0.04 13.38 3.24
C TYR A 69 0.91 14.19 4.22
N GLY A 70 1.75 13.54 5.02
CA GLY A 70 2.66 14.21 5.96
C GLY A 70 1.99 14.76 7.22
N VAL A 71 0.74 14.36 7.49
CA VAL A 71 0.01 14.78 8.69
C VAL A 71 0.15 13.69 9.75
N ALA A 72 0.81 14.00 10.86
CA ALA A 72 0.91 13.08 11.98
C ALA A 72 -0.44 13.00 12.70
N MET A 73 -0.96 11.79 12.87
CA MET A 73 -2.14 11.56 13.69
C MET A 73 -1.79 11.73 15.17
N GLY A 74 -2.65 12.45 15.90
CA GLY A 74 -2.41 12.77 17.30
C GLY A 74 -2.45 11.54 18.24
N PRO A 75 -2.05 11.72 19.52
CA PRO A 75 -1.97 10.64 20.51
C PRO A 75 -3.30 9.92 20.79
N TRP A 76 -4.43 10.52 20.40
CA TRP A 76 -5.77 9.93 20.50
C TRP A 76 -5.91 8.63 19.70
N VAL A 77 -5.29 8.54 18.53
CA VAL A 77 -5.43 7.34 17.68
C VAL A 77 -4.70 6.14 18.30
N ARG A 78 -3.51 6.40 18.88
CA ARG A 78 -2.80 5.40 19.70
C ARG A 78 -3.66 4.91 20.86
N ARG A 79 -4.37 5.81 21.55
CA ARG A 79 -5.29 5.41 22.64
C ARG A 79 -6.43 4.54 22.12
N ALA A 80 -7.04 4.90 20.98
CA ALA A 80 -8.09 4.11 20.35
C ALA A 80 -7.61 2.69 19.97
N LYS A 81 -6.39 2.55 19.44
CA LYS A 81 -5.79 1.22 19.16
C LYS A 81 -5.66 0.36 20.41
N TRP A 82 -5.04 0.92 21.46
CA TRP A 82 -4.85 0.18 22.72
C TRP A 82 -6.17 -0.15 23.40
N PHE A 83 -7.15 0.75 23.33
CA PHE A 83 -8.50 0.48 23.83
C PHE A 83 -9.15 -0.68 23.08
N THR A 84 -9.09 -0.66 21.75
CA THR A 84 -9.69 -1.69 20.90
C THR A 84 -9.02 -3.05 21.12
N LEU A 85 -7.68 -3.07 21.16
CA LEU A 85 -6.91 -4.28 21.46
C LEU A 85 -7.21 -4.80 22.88
N GLY A 86 -7.29 -3.91 23.87
CA GLY A 86 -7.63 -4.26 25.24
C GLY A 86 -9.03 -4.85 25.35
N ALA A 87 -10.01 -4.27 24.65
CA ALA A 87 -11.38 -4.81 24.61
C ALA A 87 -11.40 -6.22 24.02
N THR A 88 -10.75 -6.45 22.87
CA THR A 88 -10.66 -7.80 22.26
C THR A 88 -9.92 -8.77 23.18
N TYR A 89 -8.81 -8.36 23.81
CA TYR A 89 -8.07 -9.18 24.76
C TYR A 89 -8.95 -9.61 25.94
N VAL A 90 -9.67 -8.67 26.55
CA VAL A 90 -10.56 -8.96 27.69
C VAL A 90 -11.65 -9.92 27.26
N MET A 91 -12.33 -9.67 26.14
CA MET A 91 -13.38 -10.56 25.65
C MET A 91 -12.84 -11.98 25.40
N ASN A 92 -11.64 -12.11 24.83
CA ASN A 92 -11.11 -13.42 24.51
C ASN A 92 -10.59 -14.18 25.74
N THR A 93 -10.12 -13.47 26.76
CA THR A 93 -9.53 -14.10 27.97
C THR A 93 -10.49 -14.18 29.14
N TRP A 94 -11.67 -13.55 29.08
CA TRP A 94 -12.61 -13.44 30.20
C TRP A 94 -12.98 -14.77 30.84
N SER A 95 -13.34 -15.77 30.03
CA SER A 95 -13.69 -17.11 30.54
C SER A 95 -12.52 -17.78 31.27
N SER A 96 -11.30 -17.54 30.81
CA SER A 96 -10.07 -18.07 31.42
C SER A 96 -9.74 -17.34 32.73
N PHE A 97 -10.01 -16.03 32.81
CA PHE A 97 -9.94 -15.28 34.07
C PHE A 97 -10.99 -15.76 35.07
N ALA A 98 -12.23 -15.94 34.63
CA ALA A 98 -13.33 -16.42 35.47
C ALA A 98 -13.09 -17.83 36.04
N THR A 99 -12.32 -18.66 35.33
CA THR A 99 -11.92 -20.01 35.75
C THR A 99 -10.54 -20.08 36.40
N GLY A 100 -9.80 -18.97 36.50
CA GLY A 100 -8.44 -18.92 37.06
C GLY A 100 -7.37 -19.65 36.23
N SER A 101 -7.64 -19.91 34.95
CA SER A 101 -6.76 -20.70 34.08
C SER A 101 -5.72 -19.83 33.36
N TRP A 102 -4.48 -19.83 33.88
CA TRP A 102 -3.35 -19.15 33.25
C TRP A 102 -3.06 -19.66 31.83
N SER A 103 -3.16 -20.97 31.60
CA SER A 103 -3.00 -21.56 30.27
C SER A 103 -4.11 -21.11 29.33
N GLY A 104 -5.35 -21.01 29.82
CA GLY A 104 -6.47 -20.47 29.07
C GLY A 104 -6.29 -19.00 28.68
N ILE A 105 -5.72 -18.18 29.56
CA ILE A 105 -5.42 -16.76 29.27
C ILE A 105 -4.40 -16.67 28.14
N VAL A 106 -3.31 -17.45 28.21
CA VAL A 106 -2.29 -17.47 27.14
C VAL A 106 -2.90 -17.96 25.83
N LEU A 107 -3.62 -19.09 25.85
CA LEU A 107 -4.17 -19.70 24.64
C LEU A 107 -5.14 -18.77 23.89
N HIS A 108 -5.94 -18.00 24.62
CA HIS A 108 -6.91 -17.10 24.02
C HIS A 108 -6.39 -15.66 23.85
N SER A 109 -5.24 -15.28 24.42
CA SER A 109 -4.63 -13.97 24.15
C SER A 109 -3.73 -13.94 22.91
N VAL A 110 -3.14 -15.08 22.55
CA VAL A 110 -2.25 -15.18 21.38
C VAL A 110 -2.93 -14.79 20.07
N PRO A 111 -4.14 -15.27 19.73
CA PRO A 111 -4.81 -14.93 18.47
C PRO A 111 -5.08 -13.42 18.27
N PRO A 112 -5.69 -12.67 19.23
CA PRO A 112 -5.94 -11.25 19.03
C PRO A 112 -4.66 -10.42 18.94
N LEU A 113 -3.60 -10.78 19.69
CA LEU A 113 -2.31 -10.11 19.58
C LEU A 113 -1.64 -10.36 18.22
N LEU A 114 -1.70 -11.59 17.71
CA LEU A 114 -1.19 -11.93 16.38
C LEU A 114 -1.95 -11.21 15.27
N VAL A 115 -3.28 -11.17 15.32
CA VAL A 115 -4.10 -10.45 14.33
C VAL A 115 -3.76 -8.96 14.34
N PHE A 116 -3.66 -8.34 15.52
CA PHE A 116 -3.30 -6.94 15.64
C PHE A 116 -1.91 -6.66 15.04
N MET A 117 -0.91 -7.46 15.41
CA MET A 117 0.46 -7.31 14.92
C MET A 117 0.55 -7.56 13.41
N ALA A 118 -0.16 -8.57 12.90
CA ALA A 118 -0.23 -8.87 11.49
C ALA A 118 -0.93 -7.76 10.70
N ALA A 119 -2.01 -7.17 11.23
CA ALA A 119 -2.69 -6.04 10.60
C ALA A 119 -1.77 -4.83 10.48
N GLU A 120 -1.04 -4.48 11.53
CA GLU A 120 0.00 -3.44 11.51
C GLU A 120 1.09 -3.77 10.47
N ALA A 121 1.60 -5.00 10.48
CA ALA A 121 2.64 -5.45 9.55
C ALA A 121 2.19 -5.44 8.08
N VAL A 122 0.95 -5.85 7.78
CA VAL A 122 0.38 -5.80 6.41
C VAL A 122 0.29 -4.36 5.93
N THR A 123 -0.08 -3.43 6.81
CA THR A 123 -0.13 -2.01 6.42
C THR A 123 1.25 -1.46 6.07
N ASP A 124 2.24 -1.69 6.93
CA ASP A 124 3.63 -1.28 6.67
C ASP A 124 4.21 -1.97 5.41
N LEU A 125 3.95 -3.27 5.24
CA LEU A 125 4.39 -4.01 4.05
C LEU A 125 3.75 -3.44 2.78
N ARG A 126 2.44 -3.17 2.78
CA ARG A 126 1.74 -2.57 1.63
C ARG A 126 2.30 -1.19 1.28
N ASP A 127 2.64 -0.38 2.27
CA ASP A 127 3.26 0.93 2.04
C ASP A 127 4.64 0.80 1.42
N ARG A 128 5.50 -0.08 1.95
CA ARG A 128 6.82 -0.35 1.37
C ARG A 128 6.73 -0.95 -0.03
N LEU A 129 5.77 -1.82 -0.28
CA LEU A 129 5.52 -2.39 -1.61
C LEU A 129 5.03 -1.31 -2.58
N THR A 130 4.15 -0.41 -2.15
CA THR A 130 3.69 0.74 -2.94
C THR A 130 4.87 1.66 -3.28
N LEU A 131 5.75 1.90 -2.32
CA LEU A 131 6.97 2.69 -2.49
C LEU A 131 7.97 1.99 -3.43
N VAL A 132 8.20 0.69 -3.28
CA VAL A 132 9.10 -0.03 -4.20
C VAL A 132 8.47 -0.14 -5.59
N ALA A 133 7.16 -0.33 -5.72
CA ALA A 133 6.48 -0.35 -7.01
C ALA A 133 6.53 1.00 -7.72
N SER A 134 6.47 2.12 -6.98
CA SER A 134 6.66 3.45 -7.57
C SER A 134 8.11 3.68 -8.02
N ILE A 135 9.11 3.12 -7.31
CA ILE A 135 10.53 3.16 -7.70
C ILE A 135 10.87 2.16 -8.82
N ALA A 136 10.26 0.97 -8.83
CA ALA A 136 10.49 -0.06 -9.85
C ALA A 136 9.72 0.23 -11.14
N GLY A 137 8.55 0.87 -11.05
CA GLY A 137 7.87 1.45 -12.22
C GLY A 137 8.69 2.56 -12.91
N THR A 138 9.72 3.08 -12.23
CA THR A 138 10.74 3.95 -12.85
C THR A 138 11.96 3.19 -13.40
N GLN A 139 12.02 1.85 -13.30
CA GLN A 139 13.14 1.00 -13.72
C GLN A 139 12.63 -0.30 -14.37
N THR A 140 12.44 -0.37 -15.69
CA THR A 140 12.26 -1.65 -16.41
C THR A 140 13.15 -1.66 -17.65
N PRO A 141 13.82 -2.79 -17.98
CA PRO A 141 14.94 -2.88 -18.90
C PRO A 141 14.48 -2.94 -20.36
N GLU A 142 15.27 -2.30 -21.22
CA GLU A 142 15.20 -2.33 -22.66
C GLU A 142 15.51 -3.74 -23.19
N VAL A 143 14.48 -4.48 -23.63
CA VAL A 143 14.67 -5.62 -24.53
C VAL A 143 14.66 -5.05 -25.94
N THR A 144 15.84 -4.91 -26.52
CA THR A 144 16.06 -4.60 -27.93
C THR A 144 15.71 -5.81 -28.80
N PRO A 145 14.85 -5.67 -29.82
CA PRO A 145 15.08 -6.34 -31.08
C PRO A 145 15.48 -5.30 -32.12
N ALA A 146 16.68 -5.48 -32.68
CA ALA A 146 17.19 -4.73 -33.82
C ALA A 146 16.38 -5.04 -35.11
N PRO A 147 16.45 -4.18 -36.14
CA PRO A 147 15.40 -4.05 -37.16
C PRO A 147 15.79 -4.69 -38.50
N GLU A 148 14.85 -5.35 -39.18
CA GLU A 148 14.95 -5.57 -40.63
C GLU A 148 13.59 -5.31 -41.33
N THR A 149 13.55 -4.15 -42.00
CA THR A 149 12.91 -3.83 -43.29
C THR A 149 11.82 -4.74 -43.85
N ALA A 150 10.62 -4.19 -44.10
CA ALA A 150 10.10 -3.90 -45.45
C ALA A 150 8.60 -3.50 -45.46
N ALA A 151 8.35 -2.30 -46.00
CA ALA A 151 7.27 -1.91 -46.91
C ALA A 151 5.78 -2.26 -46.62
N ALA A 152 5.03 -1.15 -46.43
CA ALA A 152 3.83 -0.76 -47.18
C ALA A 152 2.41 -1.15 -46.70
N ALA A 153 1.56 -0.11 -46.75
CA ALA A 153 0.10 -0.08 -46.90
C ALA A 153 -0.78 -0.37 -45.67
N ASN A 154 -1.17 0.69 -44.95
CA ASN A 154 -2.50 1.28 -45.11
C ASN A 154 -2.72 2.45 -44.16
N ALA A 155 -2.88 3.64 -44.73
CA ALA A 155 -3.49 4.77 -44.06
C ALA A 155 -5.02 4.55 -44.01
N THR A 156 -5.61 4.64 -42.83
CA THR A 156 -6.84 5.36 -42.48
C THR A 156 -7.53 4.72 -41.28
N LYS A 157 -7.34 5.32 -40.09
CA LYS A 157 -8.36 5.52 -39.06
C LYS A 157 -7.77 6.41 -37.98
N ASP A 158 -7.93 7.71 -38.19
CA ASP A 158 -7.79 8.70 -37.15
C ASP A 158 -8.84 8.47 -36.05
N SER A 159 -8.41 8.77 -34.83
CA SER A 159 -9.26 9.20 -33.71
C SER A 159 -10.22 8.17 -33.11
N ALA A 160 -9.75 7.40 -32.11
CA ALA A 160 -10.37 7.33 -30.78
C ALA A 160 -9.68 6.29 -29.85
N SER A 161 -8.56 6.65 -29.22
CA SER A 161 -8.23 6.20 -27.84
C SER A 161 -7.05 7.02 -27.26
N ALA A 162 -7.20 8.34 -27.23
CA ALA A 162 -6.27 9.25 -26.55
C ALA A 162 -6.58 9.32 -25.04
N ALA A 163 -6.54 8.18 -24.36
CA ALA A 163 -6.67 8.09 -22.91
C ALA A 163 -5.51 7.23 -22.36
N GLY A 164 -4.43 7.92 -21.94
CA GLY A 164 -3.53 7.39 -20.92
C GLY A 164 -2.26 6.66 -21.36
N ARG A 165 -1.59 7.05 -22.46
CA ARG A 165 -0.17 6.67 -22.64
C ARG A 165 0.65 7.39 -21.57
N ARG A 166 1.01 6.66 -20.50
CA ARG A 166 1.85 7.17 -19.40
C ARG A 166 3.18 7.65 -20.00
N LYS A 167 3.42 8.97 -20.06
CA LYS A 167 4.71 9.55 -20.45
C LYS A 167 5.82 8.97 -19.56
N LEU A 168 6.83 8.37 -20.15
CA LEU A 168 8.00 7.81 -19.49
C LEU A 168 9.05 8.89 -19.26
N PHE A 169 10.07 8.61 -18.45
CA PHE A 169 11.16 9.56 -18.18
C PHE A 169 11.84 10.05 -19.47
N ALA A 170 12.09 9.14 -20.42
CA ALA A 170 12.67 9.48 -21.72
C ALA A 170 11.76 10.42 -22.54
N ASP A 171 10.44 10.28 -22.44
CA ASP A 171 9.50 11.20 -23.10
C ASP A 171 9.64 12.61 -22.50
N TYR A 172 9.74 12.72 -21.17
CA TYR A 172 9.95 14.00 -20.50
C TYR A 172 11.33 14.60 -20.78
N LEU A 173 12.38 13.77 -20.91
CA LEU A 173 13.72 14.23 -21.26
C LEU A 173 13.80 14.67 -22.72
N ALA A 174 13.16 13.96 -23.63
CA ALA A 174 13.04 14.35 -25.03
C ALA A 174 12.23 15.65 -25.19
N ASP A 175 11.13 15.80 -24.43
CA ASP A 175 10.36 17.04 -24.37
C ASP A 175 11.21 18.20 -23.82
N ALA A 176 12.03 17.96 -22.78
CA ALA A 176 12.95 18.95 -22.22
C ALA A 176 14.05 19.33 -23.24
N ARG A 177 14.65 18.36 -23.93
CA ARG A 177 15.70 18.59 -24.93
C ARG A 177 15.18 19.38 -26.12
N ARG A 178 13.98 19.08 -26.60
CA ARG A 178 13.33 19.83 -27.69
C ARG A 178 13.04 21.28 -27.33
N ALA A 179 12.83 21.55 -26.06
CA ALA A 179 12.53 22.89 -25.55
C ALA A 179 13.77 23.62 -25.03
N TRP A 180 14.93 22.97 -24.97
CA TRP A 180 16.17 23.57 -24.50
C TRP A 180 16.85 24.36 -25.63
N THR A 181 17.39 25.53 -25.28
CA THR A 181 18.22 26.38 -26.14
C THR A 181 19.45 26.81 -25.34
N PRO A 182 20.60 27.10 -25.98
CA PRO A 182 21.86 27.41 -25.28
C PRO A 182 21.78 28.54 -24.25
N ASP A 183 20.87 29.50 -24.44
CA ASP A 183 20.67 30.63 -23.51
C ASP A 183 19.85 30.30 -22.25
N VAL A 184 19.41 29.05 -22.08
CA VAL A 184 18.50 28.63 -21.00
C VAL A 184 19.25 27.82 -19.95
N GLU A 185 19.30 28.35 -18.72
CA GLU A 185 19.80 27.62 -17.56
C GLU A 185 18.87 26.46 -17.19
N VAL A 186 19.41 25.23 -17.21
CA VAL A 186 18.67 24.02 -16.88
C VAL A 186 18.47 23.93 -15.36
N THR A 187 17.29 24.35 -14.89
CA THR A 187 16.90 24.22 -13.48
C THR A 187 15.71 23.27 -13.31
N PRO A 188 15.53 22.63 -12.13
CA PRO A 188 14.35 21.81 -11.87
C PRO A 188 13.03 22.57 -12.02
N ALA A 189 13.03 23.88 -11.73
CA ALA A 189 11.86 24.73 -11.91
C ALA A 189 11.51 24.92 -13.40
N TRP A 190 12.53 25.13 -14.25
CA TRP A 190 12.37 25.23 -15.69
C TRP A 190 11.87 23.92 -16.30
N VAL A 191 12.51 22.78 -16.00
CA VAL A 191 12.11 21.46 -16.51
C VAL A 191 10.65 21.15 -16.17
N ARG A 192 10.23 21.46 -14.95
CA ARG A 192 8.85 21.27 -14.51
C ARG A 192 7.86 22.14 -15.28
N LYS A 193 8.20 23.41 -15.52
CA LYS A 193 7.36 24.34 -16.29
C LYS A 193 7.18 23.88 -17.73
N THR A 194 8.25 23.38 -18.33
CA THR A 194 8.30 23.02 -19.76
C THR A 194 7.68 21.66 -20.05
N THR A 195 7.87 20.69 -19.16
CA THR A 195 7.47 19.29 -19.41
C THR A 195 6.23 18.85 -18.62
N GLY A 196 5.81 19.62 -17.62
CA GLY A 196 4.68 19.30 -16.74
C GLY A 196 4.95 18.15 -15.76
N CYS A 197 6.21 17.73 -15.60
CA CYS A 197 6.57 16.60 -14.74
C CYS A 197 6.40 16.89 -13.23
N SER A 198 6.38 15.83 -12.41
CA SER A 198 6.30 15.97 -10.94
C SER A 198 7.58 16.58 -10.34
N ARG A 199 7.48 17.15 -9.12
CA ARG A 199 8.61 17.76 -8.39
C ARG A 199 9.82 16.82 -8.21
N GLY A 200 9.57 15.54 -7.98
CA GLY A 200 10.64 14.54 -7.82
C GLY A 200 11.29 14.14 -9.15
N LEU A 201 10.56 14.25 -10.26
CA LEU A 201 11.10 13.95 -11.59
C LEU A 201 11.91 15.11 -12.16
N SER A 202 11.53 16.35 -11.85
CA SER A 202 12.19 17.55 -12.39
C SER A 202 13.64 17.71 -11.95
N SER A 203 14.01 17.27 -10.75
CA SER A 203 15.42 17.32 -10.31
C SER A 203 16.28 16.32 -11.08
N ARG A 204 15.78 15.10 -11.28
CA ARG A 204 16.48 14.04 -12.03
C ARG A 204 16.61 14.38 -13.51
N LEU A 205 15.56 14.94 -14.11
CA LEU A 205 15.58 15.39 -15.50
C LEU A 205 16.53 16.58 -15.69
N ALA A 206 16.56 17.53 -14.76
CA ALA A 206 17.52 18.64 -14.81
C ALA A 206 18.96 18.12 -14.75
N SER A 207 19.29 17.25 -13.78
CA SER A 207 20.64 16.67 -13.68
C SER A 207 21.04 15.86 -14.92
N ALA A 208 20.12 15.07 -15.49
CA ALA A 208 20.39 14.29 -16.70
C ALA A 208 20.63 15.19 -17.92
N LEU A 209 19.81 16.24 -18.11
CA LEU A 209 19.98 17.17 -19.22
C LEU A 209 21.27 18.01 -19.07
N THR A 210 21.61 18.43 -17.85
CA THR A 210 22.89 19.12 -17.58
C THR A 210 24.09 18.24 -17.91
N ALA A 211 24.05 16.95 -17.55
CA ALA A 211 25.14 16.01 -17.87
C ALA A 211 25.32 15.84 -19.40
N GLU A 212 24.22 15.74 -20.16
CA GLU A 212 24.28 15.66 -21.64
C GLU A 212 24.89 16.91 -22.26
N ILE A 213 24.54 18.10 -21.77
CA ILE A 213 25.10 19.37 -22.26
C ILE A 213 26.60 19.45 -21.98
N THR A 214 27.03 19.09 -20.77
CA THR A 214 28.45 19.08 -20.38
C THR A 214 29.27 18.07 -21.20
N GLU A 215 28.71 16.90 -21.51
CA GLU A 215 29.37 15.91 -22.38
C GLU A 215 29.50 16.40 -23.84
N GLN A 216 28.52 17.17 -24.35
CA GLN A 216 28.58 17.76 -25.70
C GLN A 216 29.61 18.90 -25.80
N GLU A 217 29.74 19.72 -24.75
CA GLU A 217 30.75 20.78 -24.68
C GLU A 217 32.18 20.24 -24.53
N GLY A 218 32.34 19.08 -23.88
CA GLY A 218 33.65 18.42 -23.71
C GLY A 218 34.15 17.62 -24.93
N SER A 219 33.30 17.40 -25.94
CA SER A 219 33.63 16.65 -27.17
C SER A 219 33.84 17.54 -28.40
N SER A 220 33.79 18.87 -28.24
CA SER A 220 34.08 19.88 -29.27
C SER A 220 35.45 20.52 -29.03
#